data_AF-A0A6P6YB95-F1
#
_entry.id   AF-A0A6P6YB95-F1
#
_cell.length_a   1.000
_cell.length_b   1.000
_cell.length_c   1.000
_cell.angle_alpha   90.00
_cell.angle_beta   90.00
_cell.angle_gamma   90.00
#
_symmetry.space_group_name_H-M   'P 1'
#
loop_
_entity.id
_entity.type
_entity.pdbx_description
1 polymer ?
#
loop_
_entity_poly.entity_id
_entity_poly.type
_entity_poly.pdbx_seq_one_letter_code
_entity_poly.pdbx_strand_id
1 'polypeptide(L)'
;MKQLPIDTDVDINLFQDELRDIDREFILNIVSIAKISKFGHLCMTNDATYAYGEAICKWLSLQHDLKLPQQIHILKDKKIIQVDSGSDFVAILTDDGQVYLASGDPRWQTNKTFRLISTGNVRFEMIACGRHHLLLLQQDGTVFAVGSNRYGELTGYSELSYDTLFNTGLKNVKMIACGEQHNVAATNTNQIYSWGLNHLGQLGLGDLNYRRRPSLVSFPDGSTDSPIKNIVAGASHSLFLLEDGQIFGCGYGQCPINDNEQDAKVPTKIPIENVQSMACKNRHLISYALDHSSHYYQWGKLNKKLVPLEKLDGQLKSFAAASAIVNKSP
;
A
#
# COMPACT_ATOMS: atom_id res chain seq x y z
N MET A 1 12.85 15.56 -2.98
CA MET A 1 11.69 14.66 -2.80
C MET A 1 11.91 13.45 -3.69
N LYS A 2 12.09 12.27 -3.09
CA LYS A 2 12.00 11.01 -3.84
C LYS A 2 10.52 10.81 -4.15
N GLN A 3 10.09 11.03 -5.39
CA GLN A 3 8.77 10.62 -5.84
C GLN A 3 8.75 9.09 -5.78
N LEU A 4 8.02 8.52 -4.81
CA LEU A 4 7.45 7.19 -5.05
C LEU A 4 6.57 7.33 -6.29
N PRO A 5 6.53 6.32 -7.18
CA PRO A 5 5.54 6.27 -8.24
C PRO A 5 4.19 5.95 -7.58
N ILE A 6 3.60 6.96 -6.94
CA ILE A 6 2.16 7.01 -6.77
C ILE A 6 1.67 7.27 -8.20
N ASP A 7 0.72 6.48 -8.69
CA ASP A 7 -0.01 6.81 -9.92
C ASP A 7 -0.60 8.21 -9.71
N THR A 8 0.13 9.25 -10.12
CA THR A 8 -0.32 10.64 -10.05
C THR A 8 -1.37 10.91 -11.12
N ASP A 9 -1.38 10.08 -12.16
CA ASP A 9 -2.36 10.06 -13.24
C ASP A 9 -3.30 8.86 -13.07
N VAL A 10 -4.12 8.86 -12.00
CA VAL A 10 -5.26 7.94 -12.01
C VAL A 10 -6.25 8.50 -13.02
N ASP A 11 -6.32 7.86 -14.19
CA ASP A 11 -7.27 8.20 -15.24
C ASP A 11 -8.68 8.18 -14.63
N ILE A 12 -9.25 9.37 -14.42
CA ILE A 12 -10.55 9.54 -13.78
C ILE A 12 -11.64 8.77 -14.53
N ASN A 13 -11.41 8.47 -15.82
CA ASN A 13 -12.30 7.68 -16.64
C ASN A 13 -12.46 6.24 -16.11
N LEU A 14 -11.49 5.71 -15.37
CA LEU A 14 -11.57 4.39 -14.72
C LEU A 14 -12.64 4.34 -13.63
N PHE A 15 -13.05 5.49 -13.09
CA PHE A 15 -14.08 5.58 -12.05
C PHE A 15 -15.43 6.08 -12.56
N GLN A 16 -15.65 6.17 -13.89
CA GLN A 16 -16.89 6.71 -14.45
C GLN A 16 -18.15 6.04 -13.88
N ASP A 17 -18.13 4.72 -13.70
CA ASP A 17 -19.26 4.00 -13.12
C ASP A 17 -19.49 4.33 -11.65
N GLU A 18 -18.42 4.55 -10.88
CA GLU A 18 -18.47 4.86 -9.44
C GLU A 18 -18.82 6.33 -9.16
N LEU A 19 -18.48 7.23 -10.09
CA LEU A 19 -18.69 8.67 -10.00
C LEU A 19 -19.84 9.16 -10.90
N ARG A 20 -20.60 8.26 -11.52
CA ARG A 20 -21.63 8.59 -12.54
C ARG A 20 -22.69 9.57 -12.07
N ASP A 21 -22.96 9.60 -10.77
CA ASP A 21 -24.01 10.41 -10.16
C ASP A 21 -23.50 11.80 -9.74
N ILE A 22 -22.17 11.99 -9.68
CA ILE A 22 -21.53 13.28 -9.35
C ILE A 22 -21.77 14.29 -10.47
N ASP A 23 -21.91 15.57 -10.10
CA ASP A 23 -21.96 16.68 -11.04
C ASP A 23 -20.73 16.66 -11.97
N ARG A 24 -20.98 16.68 -13.28
CA ARG A 24 -19.91 16.68 -14.30
C ARG A 24 -18.99 17.88 -14.17
N GLU A 25 -19.52 19.05 -13.80
CA GLU A 25 -18.67 20.24 -13.59
C GLU A 25 -17.72 20.03 -12.41
N PHE A 26 -18.14 19.31 -11.37
CA PHE A 26 -17.27 18.96 -10.27
C PHE A 26 -16.17 17.99 -10.72
N ILE A 27 -16.52 16.95 -11.49
CA ILE A 27 -15.55 15.94 -11.99
C ILE A 27 -14.40 16.62 -12.77
N LEU A 28 -14.70 17.64 -13.57
CA LEU A 28 -13.69 18.38 -14.34
C LEU A 28 -12.67 19.13 -13.47
N ASN A 29 -13.00 19.41 -12.20
CA ASN A 29 -12.11 20.08 -11.26
C ASN A 29 -11.24 19.12 -10.43
N ILE A 30 -11.47 17.80 -10.54
CA ILE A 30 -10.71 16.79 -9.81
C ILE A 30 -9.33 16.65 -10.46
N VAL A 31 -8.28 16.89 -9.70
CA VAL A 31 -6.88 16.73 -10.12
C VAL A 31 -6.28 15.40 -9.66
N SER A 32 -6.85 14.79 -8.61
CA SER A 32 -6.45 13.47 -8.14
C SER A 32 -7.60 12.82 -7.38
N ILE A 33 -7.68 11.50 -7.43
CA ILE A 33 -8.71 10.72 -6.74
C ILE A 33 -8.08 9.50 -6.07
N ALA A 34 -8.48 9.24 -4.83
CA ALA A 34 -8.08 8.05 -4.09
C ALA A 34 -9.32 7.21 -3.72
N LYS A 35 -9.36 5.95 -4.16
CA LYS A 35 -10.38 4.99 -3.75
C LYS A 35 -10.06 4.41 -2.37
N ILE A 36 -10.95 4.63 -1.41
CA ILE A 36 -10.85 4.09 -0.04
C ILE A 36 -11.57 2.75 0.00
N SER A 37 -11.04 1.75 -0.71
CA SER A 37 -11.60 0.40 -0.72
C SER A 37 -13.11 0.44 -1.06
N LYS A 38 -13.98 -0.11 -0.20
CA LYS A 38 -15.45 -0.06 -0.33
C LYS A 38 -16.11 1.12 0.40
N PHE A 39 -15.33 2.04 0.96
CA PHE A 39 -15.83 3.09 1.87
C PHE A 39 -16.07 4.43 1.19
N GLY A 40 -15.65 4.58 -0.07
CA GLY A 40 -15.82 5.78 -0.86
C GLY A 40 -14.51 6.28 -1.43
N HIS A 41 -14.46 7.58 -1.72
CA HIS A 41 -13.37 8.23 -2.43
C HIS A 41 -12.98 9.53 -1.74
N LEU A 42 -11.70 9.88 -1.86
CA LEU A 42 -11.21 11.24 -1.66
C LEU A 42 -11.01 11.86 -3.03
N CYS A 43 -11.73 12.94 -3.31
CA CYS A 43 -11.59 13.73 -4.52
C CYS A 43 -10.77 14.98 -4.17
N MET A 44 -9.63 15.16 -4.80
CA MET A 44 -8.77 16.33 -4.60
C MET A 44 -8.92 17.28 -5.78
N THR A 45 -9.14 18.55 -5.49
CA THR A 45 -9.08 19.65 -6.45
C THR A 45 -7.84 20.50 -6.15
N ASN A 46 -7.59 21.55 -6.94
CA ASN A 46 -6.48 22.47 -6.68
C ASN A 46 -6.57 23.16 -5.31
N ASP A 47 -7.79 23.36 -4.79
CA ASP A 47 -8.04 24.21 -3.62
C ASP A 47 -8.51 23.41 -2.38
N ALA A 48 -9.01 22.19 -2.57
CA ALA A 48 -9.65 21.45 -1.48
C ALA A 48 -9.65 19.94 -1.68
N THR A 49 -9.89 19.22 -0.58
CA THR A 49 -10.14 17.78 -0.56
C THR A 49 -11.57 17.50 -0.15
N TYR A 50 -12.23 16.58 -0.85
CA TYR A 50 -13.63 16.22 -0.67
C TYR A 50 -13.79 14.73 -0.42
N ALA A 51 -14.76 14.38 0.43
CA ALA A 51 -15.21 13.01 0.65
C ALA A 51 -16.42 12.70 -0.23
N TYR A 52 -16.41 11.55 -0.88
CA TYR A 52 -17.57 11.03 -1.61
C TYR A 52 -17.85 9.58 -1.21
N GLY A 53 -19.10 9.28 -0.85
CA GLY A 53 -19.53 7.96 -0.40
C GLY A 53 -20.05 7.94 1.04
N GLU A 54 -21.09 7.15 1.29
CA GLU A 54 -21.82 7.13 2.55
C GLU A 54 -20.94 6.82 3.77
N ALA A 55 -20.04 5.83 3.65
CA ALA A 55 -19.22 5.40 4.77
C ALA A 55 -18.17 6.45 5.16
N ILE A 56 -17.40 6.99 4.21
CA ILE A 56 -16.41 8.03 4.50
C ILE A 56 -17.08 9.32 5.00
N CYS A 57 -18.23 9.73 4.43
CA CYS A 57 -18.98 10.87 4.95
C CYS A 57 -19.42 10.63 6.41
N LYS A 58 -19.94 9.44 6.73
CA LYS A 58 -20.30 9.06 8.11
C LYS A 58 -19.10 9.08 9.06
N TRP A 59 -17.92 8.63 8.62
CA TRP A 59 -16.69 8.69 9.42
C TRP A 59 -16.26 10.13 9.75
N LEU A 60 -16.69 11.10 8.95
CA LEU A 60 -16.27 12.50 9.05
C LEU A 60 -17.39 13.44 9.53
N SER A 61 -18.52 12.89 9.98
CA SER A 61 -19.75 13.66 10.30
C SER A 61 -20.23 14.55 9.15
N LEU A 62 -20.00 14.14 7.92
CA LEU A 62 -20.48 14.82 6.72
C LEU A 62 -21.80 14.18 6.26
N GLN A 63 -22.69 14.99 5.69
CA GLN A 63 -23.91 14.50 5.07
C GLN A 63 -23.60 14.08 3.64
N HIS A 64 -23.73 12.78 3.33
CA HIS A 64 -23.52 12.32 1.96
C HIS A 64 -24.56 12.92 1.01
N ASP A 65 -24.09 13.45 -0.10
CA ASP A 65 -24.90 13.90 -1.25
C ASP A 65 -24.46 13.09 -2.48
N LEU A 66 -25.44 12.64 -3.27
CA LEU A 66 -25.21 11.80 -4.45
C LEU A 66 -24.51 12.54 -5.59
N LYS A 67 -24.68 13.87 -5.66
CA LYS A 67 -24.17 14.72 -6.74
C LYS A 67 -22.96 15.53 -6.35
N LEU A 68 -22.85 15.88 -5.06
CA LEU A 68 -21.83 16.81 -4.58
C LEU A 68 -20.95 16.17 -3.51
N PRO A 69 -19.67 15.90 -3.82
CA PRO A 69 -18.68 15.54 -2.81
C PRO A 69 -18.57 16.59 -1.71
N GLN A 70 -18.30 16.15 -0.48
CA GLN A 70 -18.39 16.98 0.72
C GLN A 70 -17.01 17.45 1.16
N GLN A 71 -16.81 18.76 1.30
CA GLN A 71 -15.50 19.32 1.61
C GLN A 71 -15.00 18.92 3.01
N ILE A 72 -13.74 18.48 3.08
CA ILE A 72 -13.05 18.12 4.31
C ILE A 72 -12.26 19.33 4.81
N HIS A 73 -12.90 20.15 5.64
CA HIS A 73 -12.37 21.45 6.07
C HIS A 73 -11.04 21.38 6.84
N ILE A 74 -10.78 20.31 7.60
CA ILE A 74 -9.52 20.14 8.33
C ILE A 74 -8.30 19.94 7.42
N LEU A 75 -8.53 19.57 6.16
CA LEU A 75 -7.50 19.42 5.13
C LEU A 75 -7.43 20.64 4.19
N LYS A 76 -8.11 21.74 4.54
CA LYS A 76 -8.02 22.98 3.77
C LYS A 76 -6.56 23.45 3.72
N ASP A 77 -6.11 23.89 2.55
CA ASP A 77 -4.74 24.37 2.29
C ASP A 77 -3.65 23.31 2.49
N LYS A 78 -4.02 22.03 2.66
CA LYS A 78 -3.09 20.91 2.75
C LYS A 78 -2.90 20.26 1.40
N LYS A 79 -1.65 20.21 0.93
CA LYS A 79 -1.31 19.44 -0.25
C LYS A 79 -1.06 17.98 0.14
N ILE A 80 -1.97 17.11 -0.28
CA ILE A 80 -1.85 15.67 -0.05
C ILE A 80 -0.86 15.09 -1.05
N ILE A 81 0.12 14.34 -0.55
CA ILE A 81 1.13 13.67 -1.37
C ILE A 81 0.99 12.16 -1.37
N GLN A 82 0.30 11.56 -0.39
CA GLN A 82 0.03 10.13 -0.38
C GLN A 82 -1.29 9.83 0.34
N VAL A 83 -2.06 8.89 -0.20
CA VAL A 83 -3.24 8.31 0.44
C VAL A 83 -3.07 6.80 0.46
N ASP A 84 -3.29 6.17 1.61
CA ASP A 84 -3.35 4.72 1.72
C ASP A 84 -4.46 4.30 2.69
N SER A 85 -4.97 3.08 2.55
CA SER A 85 -6.14 2.62 3.29
C SER A 85 -5.96 1.19 3.79
N GLY A 86 -6.35 0.98 5.04
CA GLY A 86 -6.55 -0.35 5.58
C GLY A 86 -7.99 -0.82 5.41
N SER A 87 -8.44 -1.62 6.38
CA SER A 87 -9.73 -2.29 6.28
C SER A 87 -10.91 -1.53 6.76
N ASP A 88 -10.67 -0.53 7.56
CA ASP A 88 -11.63 0.27 8.31
C ASP A 88 -11.11 1.69 8.51
N PHE A 89 -10.00 2.07 7.87
CA PHE A 89 -9.39 3.38 7.99
C PHE A 89 -8.69 3.82 6.71
N VAL A 90 -8.51 5.13 6.59
CA VAL A 90 -7.69 5.80 5.57
C VAL A 90 -6.67 6.69 6.26
N ALA A 91 -5.45 6.68 5.76
CA ALA A 91 -4.37 7.56 6.17
C ALA A 91 -3.96 8.47 5.00
N ILE A 92 -3.64 9.71 5.34
CA ILE A 92 -3.26 10.76 4.40
C ILE A 92 -1.93 11.33 4.88
N LEU A 93 -0.97 11.47 3.97
CA LEU A 93 0.28 12.19 4.19
C LEU A 93 0.26 13.48 3.37
N THR A 94 0.58 14.59 4.03
CA THR A 94 0.69 15.92 3.41
C THR A 94 2.15 16.26 3.08
N ASP A 95 2.35 17.21 2.17
CA ASP A 95 3.68 17.64 1.72
C ASP A 95 4.55 18.25 2.83
N ASP A 96 3.91 18.86 3.82
CA ASP A 96 4.55 19.35 5.04
C ASP A 96 4.92 18.23 6.02
N GLY A 97 4.66 16.96 5.69
CA GLY A 97 5.04 15.75 6.43
C GLY A 97 4.09 15.36 7.57
N GLN A 98 2.89 15.94 7.62
CA GLN A 98 1.86 15.58 8.60
C GLN A 98 1.03 14.38 8.12
N VAL A 99 0.61 13.54 9.07
CA VAL A 99 -0.21 12.36 8.79
C VAL A 99 -1.53 12.47 9.51
N TYR A 100 -2.61 12.33 8.75
CA TYR A 100 -3.98 12.34 9.20
C TYR A 100 -4.61 10.97 9.00
N LEU A 101 -5.49 10.54 9.91
CA LEU A 101 -6.20 9.27 9.81
C LEU A 101 -7.69 9.45 10.11
N ALA A 102 -8.54 8.84 9.28
CA ALA A 102 -9.97 8.73 9.52
C ALA A 102 -10.40 7.26 9.49
N SER A 103 -11.40 6.91 10.28
CA SER A 103 -11.85 5.53 10.48
C SER A 103 -13.25 5.52 11.05
N GLY A 104 -14.02 4.47 10.70
CA GLY A 104 -15.28 4.14 11.35
C GLY A 104 -15.13 3.23 12.56
N ASP A 105 -13.94 2.69 12.82
CA ASP A 105 -13.66 1.87 13.98
C ASP A 105 -13.25 2.78 15.16
N PRO A 106 -13.98 2.73 16.29
CA PRO A 106 -13.74 3.63 17.42
C PRO A 106 -12.38 3.44 18.08
N ARG A 107 -11.69 2.30 17.88
CA ARG A 107 -10.35 2.05 18.41
C ARG A 107 -9.35 3.08 17.91
N TRP A 108 -9.51 3.56 16.67
CA TRP A 108 -8.66 4.61 16.09
C TRP A 108 -8.87 6.01 16.70
N GLN A 109 -9.90 6.20 17.55
CA GLN A 109 -10.17 7.46 18.25
C GLN A 109 -10.17 8.69 17.32
N THR A 110 -10.70 8.54 16.11
CA THR A 110 -10.76 9.58 15.08
C THR A 110 -11.80 10.65 15.38
N ASN A 111 -12.71 10.38 16.33
CA ASN A 111 -13.74 11.31 16.82
C ASN A 111 -14.54 11.96 15.70
N LYS A 112 -14.93 11.13 14.72
CA LYS A 112 -15.71 11.50 13.55
C LYS A 112 -15.09 12.61 12.69
N THR A 113 -13.76 12.66 12.60
CA THR A 113 -13.00 13.56 11.75
C THR A 113 -11.68 12.90 11.33
N PHE A 114 -10.84 13.59 10.56
CA PHE A 114 -9.44 13.21 10.41
C PHE A 114 -8.67 13.60 11.67
N ARG A 115 -8.10 12.61 12.36
CA ARG A 115 -7.19 12.84 13.49
C ARG A 115 -5.77 13.03 12.98
N LEU A 116 -5.12 14.14 13.35
CA LEU A 116 -3.69 14.32 13.18
C LEU A 116 -2.94 13.35 14.11
N ILE A 117 -2.14 12.44 13.56
CA ILE A 117 -1.35 11.46 14.34
C ILE A 117 0.13 11.80 14.42
N SER A 118 0.61 12.76 13.62
CA SER A 118 1.94 13.34 13.80
C SER A 118 1.98 14.17 15.09
N THR A 119 2.95 13.91 15.95
CA THR A 119 3.11 14.62 17.23
C THR A 119 4.27 15.63 17.16
N GLY A 120 4.05 16.83 17.70
CA GLY A 120 5.05 17.89 17.77
C GLY A 120 5.66 18.24 16.39
N ASN A 121 6.99 18.21 16.32
CA ASN A 121 7.75 18.57 15.11
C ASN A 121 8.13 17.37 14.23
N VAL A 122 7.61 16.17 14.53
CA VAL A 122 7.89 14.97 13.72
C VAL A 122 7.27 15.12 12.34
N ARG A 123 8.05 14.77 11.30
CA ARG A 123 7.64 14.79 9.90
C ARG A 123 7.91 13.46 9.23
N PHE A 124 6.90 12.97 8.53
CA PHE A 124 6.96 11.72 7.79
C PHE A 124 7.12 11.98 6.29
N GLU A 125 7.69 11.01 5.59
CA GLU A 125 7.86 11.05 4.14
C GLU A 125 7.17 9.89 3.41
N MET A 126 6.71 8.87 4.14
CA MET A 126 5.99 7.74 3.59
C MET A 126 5.04 7.14 4.62
N ILE A 127 3.88 6.68 4.15
CA ILE A 127 2.93 5.87 4.91
C ILE A 127 2.70 4.53 4.22
N ALA A 128 2.34 3.49 4.98
CA ALA A 128 1.88 2.22 4.42
C ALA A 128 0.84 1.57 5.34
N CYS A 129 -0.35 1.29 4.82
CA CYS A 129 -1.46 0.72 5.56
C CYS A 129 -1.52 -0.79 5.35
N GLY A 130 -1.56 -1.55 6.44
CA GLY A 130 -2.01 -2.95 6.42
C GLY A 130 -3.50 -3.05 6.71
N ARG A 131 -3.96 -4.21 7.19
CA ARG A 131 -5.39 -4.44 7.45
C ARG A 131 -5.93 -3.54 8.55
N HIS A 132 -5.25 -3.48 9.68
CA HIS A 132 -5.66 -2.72 10.87
C HIS A 132 -4.45 -2.06 11.54
N HIS A 133 -3.38 -1.83 10.79
CA HIS A 133 -2.16 -1.18 11.26
C HIS A 133 -1.58 -0.26 10.17
N LEU A 134 -0.76 0.68 10.59
CA LEU A 134 -0.13 1.69 9.75
C LEU A 134 1.35 1.76 10.11
N LEU A 135 2.21 1.74 9.09
CA LEU A 135 3.61 2.13 9.19
C LEU A 135 3.80 3.57 8.73
N LEU A 136 4.71 4.27 9.40
CA LEU A 136 5.10 5.63 9.07
C LEU A 136 6.63 5.70 9.01
N LEU A 137 7.16 6.20 7.89
CA LEU A 137 8.59 6.46 7.71
C LEU A 137 8.86 7.94 8.01
N GLN A 138 9.60 8.20 9.08
CA GLN A 138 10.07 9.54 9.42
C GLN A 138 11.19 9.97 8.46
N GLN A 139 11.32 11.28 8.22
CA GLN A 139 12.36 11.85 7.34
C GLN A 139 13.80 11.53 7.72
N ASP A 140 14.06 11.08 8.97
CA ASP A 140 15.38 10.62 9.42
C ASP A 140 15.64 9.12 9.18
N GLY A 141 14.71 8.43 8.52
CA GLY A 141 14.78 7.00 8.23
C GLY A 141 14.33 6.10 9.39
N THR A 142 13.74 6.64 10.46
CA THR A 142 13.13 5.87 11.55
C THR A 142 11.73 5.40 11.16
N VAL A 143 11.38 4.15 11.49
CA VAL A 143 10.04 3.61 11.21
C VAL A 143 9.22 3.49 12.47
N PHE A 144 8.01 4.05 12.42
CA PHE A 144 6.99 3.94 13.45
C PHE A 144 5.81 3.09 12.99
N ALA A 145 5.08 2.54 13.94
CA ALA A 145 3.90 1.72 13.70
C ALA A 145 2.76 2.08 14.67
N VAL A 146 1.51 1.91 14.24
CA VAL A 146 0.31 2.09 15.07
C VAL A 146 -0.80 1.17 14.59
N GLY A 147 -1.67 0.71 15.50
CA GLY A 147 -2.84 -0.13 15.25
C GLY A 147 -2.73 -1.54 15.87
N SER A 148 -3.08 -2.55 15.08
CA SER A 148 -3.13 -3.96 15.49
C SER A 148 -1.74 -4.60 15.58
N ASN A 149 -1.45 -5.33 16.67
CA ASN A 149 -0.19 -6.03 16.91
C ASN A 149 -0.35 -7.56 17.08
N ARG A 150 -1.39 -8.16 16.49
CA ARG A 150 -1.73 -9.59 16.66
C ARG A 150 -0.58 -10.53 16.31
N TYR A 151 0.21 -10.19 15.30
CA TYR A 151 1.38 -10.96 14.84
C TYR A 151 2.69 -10.21 15.05
N GLY A 152 2.65 -9.10 15.80
CA GLY A 152 3.81 -8.28 16.09
C GLY A 152 4.09 -7.19 15.05
N GLU A 153 3.07 -6.75 14.30
CA GLU A 153 3.15 -5.72 13.26
C GLU A 153 3.71 -4.37 13.78
N LEU A 154 3.46 -4.01 15.05
CA LEU A 154 3.99 -2.81 15.72
C LEU A 154 5.35 -3.05 16.40
N THR A 155 5.79 -4.30 16.44
CA THR A 155 6.89 -4.83 17.26
C THR A 155 6.57 -4.97 18.75
N GLY A 156 7.34 -5.80 19.46
CA GLY A 156 7.22 -5.98 20.92
C GLY A 156 6.11 -6.96 21.37
N TYR A 157 5.72 -6.88 22.65
CA TYR A 157 4.78 -7.82 23.31
C TYR A 157 3.42 -7.19 23.69
N SER A 158 3.20 -5.90 23.43
CA SER A 158 1.89 -5.28 23.66
C SER A 158 0.84 -5.82 22.69
N GLU A 159 -0.41 -5.98 23.10
CA GLU A 159 -1.42 -6.61 22.23
C GLU A 159 -1.91 -5.68 21.10
N LEU A 160 -2.08 -4.37 21.34
CA LEU A 160 -2.59 -3.37 20.38
C LEU A 160 -2.25 -1.94 20.87
N SER A 161 -2.08 -0.96 19.96
CA SER A 161 -2.17 0.46 20.33
C SER A 161 -2.57 1.32 19.13
N TYR A 162 -3.70 2.02 19.26
CA TYR A 162 -4.29 2.80 18.19
C TYR A 162 -4.14 4.32 18.35
N ASP A 163 -3.46 4.77 19.41
CA ASP A 163 -3.26 6.18 19.76
C ASP A 163 -1.79 6.56 19.98
N THR A 164 -0.89 5.59 20.08
CA THR A 164 0.53 5.81 20.32
C THR A 164 1.36 5.23 19.18
N LEU A 165 2.33 6.03 18.69
CA LEU A 165 3.29 5.57 17.69
C LEU A 165 4.40 4.74 18.36
N PHE A 166 4.57 3.50 17.90
CA PHE A 166 5.63 2.59 18.36
C PHE A 166 6.84 2.67 17.45
N ASN A 167 8.00 2.93 18.01
CA ASN A 167 9.26 2.83 17.28
C ASN A 167 9.59 1.34 17.05
N THR A 168 9.72 0.95 15.78
CA THR A 168 10.00 -0.44 15.38
C THR A 168 11.45 -0.88 15.66
N GLY A 169 12.32 0.06 16.01
CA GLY A 169 13.77 -0.14 16.16
C GLY A 169 14.55 -0.03 14.85
N LEU A 170 13.87 0.07 13.70
CA LEU A 170 14.52 0.28 12.41
C LEU A 170 14.98 1.74 12.24
N LYS A 171 16.15 1.88 11.63
CA LYS A 171 16.77 3.16 11.26
C LYS A 171 17.32 3.05 9.84
N ASN A 172 17.64 4.21 9.25
CA ASN A 172 18.21 4.28 7.90
C ASN A 172 17.32 3.59 6.84
N VAL A 173 16.01 3.58 7.06
CA VAL A 173 15.02 3.05 6.14
C VAL A 173 14.75 4.06 5.03
N LYS A 174 14.60 3.58 3.81
CA LYS A 174 14.24 4.39 2.63
C LYS A 174 12.85 4.09 2.07
N MET A 175 12.33 2.89 2.32
CA MET A 175 11.02 2.45 1.82
C MET A 175 10.36 1.52 2.83
N ILE A 176 9.04 1.61 2.92
CA ILE A 176 8.18 0.73 3.73
C ILE A 176 7.01 0.22 2.88
N ALA A 177 6.54 -0.99 3.17
CA ALA A 177 5.35 -1.56 2.58
C ALA A 177 4.62 -2.44 3.59
N CYS A 178 3.29 -2.48 3.49
CA CYS A 178 2.42 -3.28 4.34
C CYS A 178 1.61 -4.26 3.50
N GLY A 179 1.64 -5.53 3.87
CA GLY A 179 0.62 -6.49 3.46
C GLY A 179 -0.57 -6.45 4.40
N GLU A 180 -1.39 -7.51 4.40
CA GLU A 180 -2.58 -7.54 5.26
C GLU A 180 -2.17 -7.50 6.75
N GLN A 181 -1.20 -8.32 7.15
CA GLN A 181 -0.77 -8.46 8.54
C GLN A 181 0.75 -8.62 8.68
N HIS A 182 1.49 -8.21 7.65
CA HIS A 182 2.94 -8.24 7.62
C HIS A 182 3.50 -6.96 7.03
N ASN A 183 4.78 -6.76 7.25
CA ASN A 183 5.51 -5.55 6.94
C ASN A 183 6.82 -5.88 6.27
N VAL A 184 7.25 -4.97 5.39
CA VAL A 184 8.54 -5.01 4.72
C VAL A 184 9.14 -3.60 4.76
N ALA A 185 10.45 -3.51 4.99
CA ALA A 185 11.19 -2.27 4.92
C ALA A 185 12.52 -2.49 4.19
N ALA A 186 12.95 -1.51 3.40
CA ALA A 186 14.25 -1.51 2.74
C ALA A 186 15.10 -0.34 3.27
N THR A 187 16.37 -0.60 3.59
CA THR A 187 17.31 0.41 4.09
C THR A 187 18.13 1.06 2.98
N ASN A 188 18.76 2.21 3.27
CA ASN A 188 19.74 2.81 2.36
C ASN A 188 21.00 1.93 2.19
N THR A 189 21.23 0.95 3.07
CA THR A 189 22.33 -0.04 2.99
C THR A 189 21.97 -1.30 2.20
N ASN A 190 20.89 -1.24 1.40
CA ASN A 190 20.40 -2.35 0.59
C ASN A 190 19.90 -3.57 1.36
N GLN A 191 19.59 -3.42 2.66
CA GLN A 191 19.06 -4.51 3.47
C GLN A 191 17.53 -4.49 3.46
N ILE A 192 16.92 -5.67 3.44
CA ILE A 192 15.47 -5.85 3.56
C ILE A 192 15.16 -6.46 4.92
N TYR A 193 14.21 -5.87 5.62
CA TYR A 193 13.66 -6.40 6.85
C TYR A 193 12.18 -6.72 6.66
N SER A 194 11.73 -7.83 7.24
CA SER A 194 10.33 -8.22 7.25
C SER A 194 9.88 -8.68 8.64
N TRP A 195 8.61 -8.43 8.98
CA TRP A 195 8.01 -8.87 10.25
C TRP A 195 6.48 -8.91 10.18
N GLY A 196 5.84 -9.47 11.21
CA GLY A 196 4.41 -9.75 11.27
C GLY A 196 4.07 -11.19 10.93
N LEU A 197 2.88 -11.41 10.35
CA LEU A 197 2.37 -12.72 9.95
C LEU A 197 3.25 -13.39 8.89
N ASN A 198 3.45 -14.72 9.00
CA ASN A 198 4.28 -15.48 8.05
C ASN A 198 3.73 -16.88 7.69
N HIS A 199 2.46 -17.17 7.92
CA HIS A 199 1.95 -18.53 7.76
C HIS A 199 2.00 -19.06 6.32
N LEU A 200 2.24 -18.19 5.33
CA LEU A 200 2.34 -18.51 3.91
C LEU A 200 3.72 -18.15 3.33
N GLY A 201 4.71 -17.84 4.18
CA GLY A 201 6.07 -17.50 3.74
C GLY A 201 6.26 -16.05 3.28
N GLN A 202 5.27 -15.17 3.50
CA GLN A 202 5.28 -13.77 3.04
C GLN A 202 6.43 -12.90 3.60
N LEU A 203 7.13 -13.38 4.63
CA LEU A 203 8.31 -12.70 5.17
C LEU A 203 9.60 -13.07 4.42
N GLY A 204 9.64 -14.17 3.65
CA GLY A 204 10.82 -14.59 2.92
C GLY A 204 11.98 -15.10 3.80
N LEU A 205 11.69 -15.63 4.99
CA LEU A 205 12.70 -16.00 6.00
C LEU A 205 13.09 -17.48 5.98
N GLY A 206 12.63 -18.25 4.99
CA GLY A 206 12.88 -19.69 4.87
C GLY A 206 12.00 -20.58 5.75
N ASP A 207 11.08 -20.00 6.53
CA ASP A 207 10.12 -20.72 7.38
C ASP A 207 8.72 -20.07 7.35
N LEU A 208 7.81 -20.61 8.17
CA LEU A 208 6.42 -20.15 8.29
C LEU A 208 6.08 -19.50 9.65
N ASN A 209 7.09 -19.18 10.46
CA ASN A 209 6.88 -18.61 11.78
C ASN A 209 6.67 -17.09 11.68
N TYR A 210 5.67 -16.54 12.35
CA TYR A 210 5.51 -15.07 12.42
C TYR A 210 6.69 -14.45 13.18
N ARG A 211 6.99 -13.17 12.90
CA ARG A 211 8.08 -12.44 13.57
C ARG A 211 7.53 -11.21 14.27
N ARG A 212 7.75 -11.09 15.58
CA ARG A 212 7.38 -9.87 16.34
C ARG A 212 8.38 -8.73 16.25
N ARG A 213 9.44 -8.90 15.50
CA ARG A 213 10.49 -7.89 15.30
C ARG A 213 10.99 -7.95 13.86
N PRO A 214 11.40 -6.81 13.29
CA PRO A 214 12.08 -6.75 12.01
C PRO A 214 13.20 -7.78 11.95
N SER A 215 13.13 -8.67 10.98
CA SER A 215 14.09 -9.75 10.76
C SER A 215 14.71 -9.60 9.37
N LEU A 216 16.02 -9.79 9.27
CA LEU A 216 16.75 -9.61 8.01
C LEU A 216 16.33 -10.71 7.02
N VAL A 217 15.92 -10.31 5.82
CA VAL A 217 15.60 -11.21 4.71
C VAL A 217 16.87 -11.51 3.92
N SER A 218 17.10 -12.80 3.63
CA SER A 218 18.25 -13.26 2.84
C SER A 218 17.80 -13.78 1.49
N PHE A 219 18.56 -13.48 0.44
CA PHE A 219 18.32 -13.96 -0.92
C PHE A 219 19.16 -15.23 -1.14
N PRO A 220 18.56 -16.37 -1.51
CA PRO A 220 19.20 -17.70 -1.46
C PRO A 220 20.51 -17.86 -2.26
N ASP A 221 20.68 -17.08 -3.31
CA ASP A 221 21.76 -17.12 -4.29
C ASP A 221 22.72 -15.91 -4.20
N GLY A 222 22.56 -15.08 -3.16
CA GLY A 222 23.33 -13.83 -3.05
C GLY A 222 22.89 -12.75 -4.04
N SER A 223 21.73 -12.93 -4.67
CA SER A 223 21.22 -12.16 -5.81
C SER A 223 20.75 -10.74 -5.49
N THR A 224 21.42 -10.07 -4.56
CA THR A 224 21.28 -8.63 -4.30
C THR A 224 22.57 -7.88 -4.66
N ASP A 225 23.20 -8.24 -5.77
CA ASP A 225 24.30 -7.43 -6.33
C ASP A 225 23.80 -6.06 -6.79
N SER A 226 22.52 -5.98 -7.18
CA SER A 226 21.86 -4.73 -7.55
C SER A 226 21.09 -4.13 -6.36
N PRO A 227 21.04 -2.77 -6.23
CA PRO A 227 20.25 -2.12 -5.21
C PRO A 227 18.75 -2.39 -5.33
N ILE A 228 18.04 -2.44 -4.20
CA ILE A 228 16.57 -2.49 -4.14
C ILE A 228 16.03 -1.15 -4.63
N LYS A 229 15.33 -1.19 -5.77
CA LYS A 229 14.63 -0.07 -6.39
C LYS A 229 13.26 0.16 -5.75
N ASN A 230 12.50 -0.92 -5.52
CA ASN A 230 11.17 -0.82 -4.92
C ASN A 230 10.79 -2.06 -4.10
N ILE A 231 9.90 -1.88 -3.13
CA ILE A 231 9.26 -2.96 -2.36
C ILE A 231 7.74 -2.75 -2.36
N VAL A 232 6.99 -3.83 -2.53
CA VAL A 232 5.53 -3.81 -2.43
C VAL A 232 5.04 -5.07 -1.71
N ALA A 233 3.90 -4.98 -1.03
CA ALA A 233 3.33 -6.11 -0.30
C ALA A 233 1.84 -6.28 -0.62
N GLY A 234 1.48 -7.51 -0.99
CA GLY A 234 0.09 -7.95 -1.18
C GLY A 234 -0.50 -8.48 0.12
N ALA A 235 -1.68 -9.08 0.07
CA ALA A 235 -2.34 -9.58 1.29
C ALA A 235 -1.52 -10.63 2.03
N SER A 236 -0.81 -11.49 1.30
CA SER A 236 -0.02 -12.58 1.88
C SER A 236 1.24 -12.87 1.06
N HIS A 237 1.81 -11.85 0.44
CA HIS A 237 3.06 -11.95 -0.31
C HIS A 237 3.82 -10.63 -0.29
N SER A 238 5.10 -10.69 -0.62
CA SER A 238 6.00 -9.54 -0.74
C SER A 238 6.77 -9.63 -2.05
N LEU A 239 7.00 -8.49 -2.69
CA LEU A 239 7.78 -8.37 -3.92
C LEU A 239 8.91 -7.37 -3.74
N PHE A 240 10.02 -7.65 -4.40
CA PHE A 240 11.25 -6.86 -4.36
C PHE A 240 11.71 -6.62 -5.80
N LEU A 241 11.84 -5.36 -6.19
CA LEU A 241 12.37 -4.95 -7.49
C LEU A 241 13.75 -4.36 -7.30
N LEU A 242 14.71 -4.84 -8.08
CA LEU A 242 16.08 -4.35 -8.11
C LEU A 242 16.25 -3.31 -9.22
N GLU A 243 17.31 -2.48 -9.13
CA GLU A 243 17.61 -1.43 -10.11
C GLU A 243 17.99 -1.99 -11.49
N ASP A 244 18.39 -3.26 -11.57
CA ASP A 244 18.68 -3.96 -12.83
C ASP A 244 17.41 -4.54 -13.48
N GLY A 245 16.23 -4.32 -12.89
CA GLY A 245 14.96 -4.78 -13.42
C GLY A 245 14.59 -6.23 -13.06
N GLN A 246 15.36 -6.89 -12.18
CA GLN A 246 14.98 -8.20 -11.65
C GLN A 246 13.90 -8.08 -10.56
N ILE A 247 12.94 -9.02 -10.56
CA ILE A 247 11.91 -9.14 -9.53
C ILE A 247 12.12 -10.42 -8.73
N PHE A 248 11.95 -10.32 -7.42
CA PHE A 248 11.82 -11.46 -6.51
C PHE A 248 10.48 -11.39 -5.77
N GLY A 249 9.87 -12.55 -5.55
CA GLY A 249 8.65 -12.68 -4.75
C GLY A 249 8.78 -13.74 -3.67
N CYS A 250 8.09 -13.54 -2.56
CA CYS A 250 7.88 -14.57 -1.54
C CYS A 250 6.45 -14.50 -1.00
N GLY A 251 5.97 -15.62 -0.46
CA GLY A 251 4.62 -15.75 0.06
C GLY A 251 3.63 -16.42 -0.91
N TYR A 252 2.35 -16.21 -0.62
CA TYR A 252 1.25 -16.92 -1.25
C TYR A 252 1.16 -16.64 -2.75
N GLY A 253 1.27 -17.69 -3.56
CA GLY A 253 1.18 -17.60 -5.02
C GLY A 253 2.41 -16.98 -5.71
N GLN A 254 3.53 -16.81 -5.01
CA GLN A 254 4.78 -16.27 -5.56
C GLN A 254 5.75 -17.39 -5.96
N CYS A 255 5.30 -18.31 -6.81
CA CYS A 255 6.10 -19.47 -7.22
C CYS A 255 6.68 -19.24 -8.63
N PRO A 256 7.91 -19.67 -8.92
CA PRO A 256 8.34 -19.87 -10.30
C PRO A 256 7.44 -20.94 -10.93
N ILE A 257 7.00 -20.68 -12.15
CA ILE A 257 6.10 -21.54 -12.93
C ILE A 257 6.72 -22.95 -12.98
N ASN A 258 6.01 -23.96 -12.46
CA ASN A 258 6.27 -25.43 -12.46
C ASN A 258 6.63 -26.12 -11.12
N ASP A 259 6.61 -25.45 -9.97
CA ASP A 259 6.82 -26.14 -8.68
C ASP A 259 5.53 -26.40 -7.89
N ASN A 260 5.50 -27.53 -7.17
CA ASN A 260 4.40 -28.27 -6.52
C ASN A 260 3.40 -27.48 -5.61
N GLU A 261 2.84 -26.36 -6.06
CA GLU A 261 1.89 -25.51 -5.33
C GLU A 261 2.35 -24.97 -3.96
N GLN A 262 3.63 -25.16 -3.60
CA GLN A 262 4.16 -24.67 -2.33
C GLN A 262 4.57 -23.21 -2.43
N ASP A 263 4.07 -22.39 -1.51
CA ASP A 263 4.37 -20.97 -1.44
C ASP A 263 5.88 -20.71 -1.22
N ALA A 264 6.40 -19.66 -1.86
CA ALA A 264 7.82 -19.32 -1.77
C ALA A 264 8.17 -18.79 -0.37
N LYS A 265 8.91 -19.58 0.41
CA LYS A 265 9.33 -19.22 1.78
C LYS A 265 10.56 -18.31 1.81
N VAL A 266 11.22 -18.14 0.67
CA VAL A 266 12.37 -17.26 0.45
C VAL A 266 12.13 -16.40 -0.79
N PRO A 267 12.75 -15.23 -0.92
CA PRO A 267 12.70 -14.44 -2.15
C PRO A 267 13.11 -15.32 -3.34
N THR A 268 12.20 -15.50 -4.29
CA THR A 268 12.40 -16.34 -5.47
C THR A 268 12.22 -15.50 -6.71
N LYS A 269 13.15 -15.63 -7.67
CA LYS A 269 13.14 -14.82 -8.90
C LYS A 269 11.86 -15.08 -9.70
N ILE A 270 11.18 -14.01 -10.10
CA ILE A 270 10.04 -14.05 -11.02
C ILE A 270 10.59 -13.90 -12.43
N PRO A 271 10.22 -14.76 -13.40
CA PRO A 271 10.83 -14.78 -14.73
C PRO A 271 10.25 -13.68 -15.66
N ILE A 272 10.38 -12.42 -15.22
CA ILE A 272 10.15 -11.21 -16.01
C ILE A 272 11.45 -10.41 -15.98
N GLU A 273 11.94 -10.03 -17.16
CA GLU A 273 13.19 -9.27 -17.30
C GLU A 273 12.89 -7.79 -17.59
N ASN A 274 13.85 -6.91 -17.27
CA ASN A 274 13.77 -5.46 -17.54
C ASN A 274 12.52 -4.77 -16.95
N VAL A 275 12.18 -5.10 -15.70
CA VAL A 275 11.00 -4.55 -15.04
C VAL A 275 11.27 -3.11 -14.61
N GLN A 276 10.35 -2.23 -15.01
CA GLN A 276 10.37 -0.82 -14.65
C GLN A 276 9.72 -0.58 -13.28
N SER A 277 8.54 -1.15 -13.05
CA SER A 277 7.75 -0.95 -11.84
C SER A 277 6.87 -2.16 -11.50
N MET A 278 6.37 -2.21 -10.27
CA MET A 278 5.50 -3.27 -9.77
C MET A 278 4.38 -2.68 -8.93
N ALA A 279 3.26 -3.39 -8.84
CA ALA A 279 2.15 -3.03 -7.98
C ALA A 279 1.47 -4.25 -7.36
N CYS A 280 1.05 -4.08 -6.11
CA CYS A 280 0.10 -4.94 -5.43
C CYS A 280 -0.59 -4.13 -4.33
N LYS A 281 -1.72 -4.64 -3.81
CA LYS A 281 -2.44 -4.01 -2.70
C LYS A 281 -2.52 -4.97 -1.53
N ASN A 282 -2.43 -4.44 -0.32
CA ASN A 282 -2.48 -5.15 0.97
C ASN A 282 -3.67 -6.12 1.19
N ARG A 283 -4.65 -6.15 0.29
CA ARG A 283 -5.83 -7.03 0.34
C ARG A 283 -5.97 -7.93 -0.88
N HIS A 284 -5.09 -7.75 -1.87
CA HIS A 284 -5.11 -8.50 -3.11
C HIS A 284 -3.97 -9.51 -3.10
N LEU A 285 -4.25 -10.66 -3.72
CA LEU A 285 -3.30 -11.75 -3.90
C LEU A 285 -2.73 -11.80 -5.32
N ILE A 286 -3.08 -10.80 -6.15
CA ILE A 286 -2.54 -10.60 -7.48
C ILE A 286 -1.45 -9.54 -7.42
N SER A 287 -0.40 -9.81 -8.19
CA SER A 287 0.78 -8.99 -8.40
C SER A 287 0.78 -8.50 -9.84
N TYR A 288 1.26 -7.28 -10.06
CA TYR A 288 1.44 -6.70 -11.38
C TYR A 288 2.87 -6.20 -11.56
N ALA A 289 3.36 -6.26 -12.80
CA ALA A 289 4.63 -5.65 -13.21
C ALA A 289 4.46 -4.93 -14.54
N LEU A 290 5.24 -3.86 -14.73
CA LEU A 290 5.39 -3.12 -15.97
C LEU A 290 6.86 -3.21 -16.41
N ASP A 291 7.11 -3.69 -17.61
CA ASP A 291 8.46 -3.71 -18.18
C ASP A 291 8.80 -2.39 -18.91
N HIS A 292 10.08 -2.19 -19.19
CA HIS A 292 10.57 -1.03 -19.95
C HIS A 292 10.06 -0.97 -21.40
N SER A 293 9.45 -2.04 -21.90
CA SER A 293 8.79 -2.08 -23.22
C SER A 293 7.29 -1.76 -23.13
N SER A 294 6.82 -1.24 -21.99
CA SER A 294 5.43 -0.88 -21.74
C SER A 294 4.45 -2.05 -21.79
N HIS A 295 4.92 -3.25 -21.43
CA HIS A 295 4.05 -4.41 -21.25
C HIS A 295 3.70 -4.60 -19.78
N TYR A 296 2.44 -4.91 -19.53
CA TYR A 296 1.94 -5.27 -18.21
C TYR A 296 1.86 -6.79 -18.06
N TYR A 297 2.20 -7.27 -16.88
CA TYR A 297 2.14 -8.67 -16.49
C TYR A 297 1.31 -8.82 -15.23
N GLN A 298 0.70 -9.99 -15.07
CA GLN A 298 0.03 -10.38 -13.83
C GLN A 298 0.40 -11.80 -13.40
N TRP A 299 0.36 -12.05 -12.10
CA TRP A 299 0.42 -13.40 -11.52
C TRP A 299 -0.11 -13.39 -10.08
N GLY A 300 -0.29 -14.57 -9.49
CA GLY A 300 -0.62 -14.71 -8.07
C GLY A 300 -1.83 -15.61 -7.85
N LYS A 301 -2.76 -15.23 -6.99
CA LYS A 301 -3.98 -16.02 -6.73
C LYS A 301 -5.25 -15.16 -6.79
N LEU A 302 -6.28 -15.70 -7.47
CA LEU A 302 -7.62 -15.11 -7.52
C LEU A 302 -8.64 -16.20 -7.16
N ASN A 303 -9.51 -15.94 -6.18
CA ASN A 303 -10.50 -16.92 -5.70
C ASN A 303 -9.89 -18.29 -5.33
N LYS A 304 -8.71 -18.27 -4.69
CA LYS A 304 -7.89 -19.45 -4.33
C LYS A 304 -7.32 -20.26 -5.51
N LYS A 305 -7.53 -19.83 -6.75
CA LYS A 305 -6.91 -20.41 -7.94
C LYS A 305 -5.64 -19.66 -8.28
N LEU A 306 -4.62 -20.40 -8.72
CA LEU A 306 -3.40 -19.82 -9.25
C LEU A 306 -3.71 -19.08 -10.55
N VAL A 307 -3.28 -17.83 -10.62
CA VAL A 307 -3.19 -17.06 -11.86
C VAL A 307 -1.74 -17.16 -12.31
N PRO A 308 -1.47 -17.82 -13.45
CA PRO A 308 -0.10 -17.97 -13.94
C PRO A 308 0.49 -16.60 -14.25
N LEU A 309 1.82 -16.56 -14.36
CA LEU A 309 2.47 -15.38 -14.93
C LEU A 309 2.11 -15.27 -16.41
N GLU A 310 1.42 -14.20 -16.74
CA GLU A 310 1.01 -13.90 -18.11
C GLU A 310 1.13 -12.41 -18.40
N LYS A 311 1.41 -12.11 -19.66
CA LYS A 311 1.36 -10.76 -20.21
C LYS A 311 -0.10 -10.40 -20.47
N LEU A 312 -0.52 -9.22 -20.03
CA LEU A 312 -1.87 -8.71 -20.26
C LEU A 312 -1.99 -8.16 -21.68
N ASP A 313 -3.07 -8.53 -22.36
CA ASP A 313 -3.41 -7.99 -23.67
C ASP A 313 -4.01 -6.59 -23.57
N GLY A 314 -3.73 -5.75 -24.57
CA GLY A 314 -4.29 -4.40 -24.72
C GLY A 314 -3.30 -3.26 -24.46
N GLN A 315 -3.70 -2.05 -24.85
CA GLN A 315 -2.93 -0.82 -24.60
C GLN A 315 -3.28 -0.26 -23.23
N LEU A 316 -2.74 -0.88 -22.18
CA LEU A 316 -2.93 -0.44 -20.80
C LEU A 316 -2.07 0.80 -20.50
N LYS A 317 -2.62 1.73 -19.73
CA LYS A 317 -1.96 3.00 -19.37
C LYS A 317 -1.58 3.10 -17.90
N SER A 318 -2.06 2.19 -17.05
CA SER A 318 -1.81 2.20 -15.60
C SER A 318 -2.03 0.81 -14.98
N PHE A 319 -1.54 0.63 -13.75
CA PHE A 319 -1.84 -0.59 -12.97
C PHE A 319 -3.32 -0.65 -12.55
N ALA A 320 -3.98 0.49 -12.38
CA ALA A 320 -5.43 0.54 -12.15
C ALA A 320 -6.21 -0.04 -13.36
N ALA A 321 -5.81 0.31 -14.58
CA ALA A 321 -6.40 -0.27 -15.79
C ALA A 321 -6.14 -1.80 -15.88
N ALA A 322 -4.93 -2.24 -15.54
CA ALA A 322 -4.60 -3.67 -15.44
C ALA A 322 -5.48 -4.39 -14.40
N SER A 323 -5.67 -3.78 -13.22
CA SER A 323 -6.53 -4.33 -12.16
C SER A 323 -7.99 -4.39 -12.57
N ALA A 324 -8.50 -3.40 -13.30
CA ALA A 324 -9.90 -3.36 -13.73
C ALA A 324 -10.27 -4.54 -14.65
N ILE A 325 -9.35 -5.03 -15.48
CA ILE A 325 -9.57 -6.20 -16.34
C ILE A 325 -9.79 -7.47 -15.50
N VAL A 326 -9.06 -7.59 -14.39
CA VAL A 326 -8.94 -8.84 -13.63
C VAL A 326 -9.91 -8.87 -12.47
N ASN A 327 -9.99 -7.78 -11.71
CA ASN A 327 -10.79 -7.64 -10.50
C ASN A 327 -12.12 -6.93 -10.73
N LYS A 328 -12.41 -6.46 -11.96
CA LYS A 328 -13.57 -5.61 -12.28
C LYS A 328 -13.64 -4.35 -11.41
N SER A 329 -12.48 -3.91 -10.91
CA SER A 329 -12.30 -2.69 -10.15
C SER A 329 -10.90 -2.15 -10.41
N PRO A 330 -10.76 -0.83 -10.65
CA PRO A 330 -9.47 -0.17 -10.69
C PRO A 330 -8.72 -0.32 -9.37
#